data_AF-A0A2S9GGQ8-F1
#
_entry.id   AF-A0A2S9GGQ8-F1
#
_cell.length_a   1.000
_cell.length_b   1.000
_cell.length_c   1.000
_cell.angle_alpha   90.00
_cell.angle_beta   90.00
_cell.angle_gamma   90.00
#
_symmetry.space_group_name_H-M   'P 1'
#
loop_
_entity.id
_entity.type
_entity.pdbx_description
1 polymer ?
#
loop_
_entity_poly.entity_id
_entity_poly.type
_entity_poly.pdbx_seq_one_letter_code
_entity_poly.pdbx_strand_id
1 'polypeptide(L)'
;TLAANVTANLLRNLWVYVNIICGHIPDGAETFDPAVLEGETKVEWYLRQMLGAANFKAGPLLAFSGGHLCYQIEHHLFPDLPSNR
;
A
#
# COMPACT_ATOMS: atom_id res chain seq x y z
N THR A 1 12.73 31.76 -2.82
CA THR A 1 12.80 30.38 -3.36
C THR A 1 13.10 29.36 -2.28
N LEU A 2 14.10 29.56 -1.41
CA LEU A 2 14.47 28.60 -0.35
C LEU A 2 13.28 28.18 0.54
N ALA A 3 12.52 29.13 1.10
CA ALA A 3 11.36 28.84 1.93
C ALA A 3 10.30 28.00 1.18
N ALA A 4 10.00 28.35 -0.07
CA ALA A 4 9.06 27.60 -0.89
C ALA A 4 9.53 26.16 -1.16
N ASN A 5 10.83 25.96 -1.43
CA ASN A 5 11.41 24.64 -1.64
C ASN A 5 11.36 23.77 -0.38
N VAL A 6 11.63 24.36 0.79
CA VAL A 6 11.54 23.66 2.08
C VAL A 6 10.09 23.25 2.34
N THR A 7 9.14 24.17 2.21
CA THR A 7 7.72 23.87 2.41
C THR A 7 7.21 22.79 1.47
N ALA A 8 7.54 22.87 0.17
CA ALA A 8 7.13 21.87 -0.81
C ALA A 8 7.68 20.47 -0.49
N ASN A 9 8.95 20.37 -0.09
CA ASN A 9 9.53 19.09 0.30
C ASN A 9 8.88 18.53 1.57
N LEU A 10 8.62 19.36 2.57
CA LEU A 10 7.97 18.90 3.80
C LEU A 10 6.57 18.35 3.52
N LEU A 11 5.76 19.09 2.76
CA LEU A 11 4.41 18.64 2.39
C LEU A 11 4.44 17.35 1.58
N ARG A 12 5.34 17.23 0.60
CA ARG A 12 5.51 16.00 -0.19
C ARG A 12 5.87 14.82 0.71
N ASN A 13 6.88 14.97 1.57
CA ASN A 13 7.33 13.89 2.43
C ASN A 13 6.27 13.46 3.45
N LEU A 14 5.56 14.42 4.04
CA LEU A 14 4.45 14.12 4.95
C LEU A 14 3.32 13.39 4.21
N TRP A 15 2.97 13.83 3.00
CA TRP A 15 1.93 13.21 2.19
C TRP A 15 2.26 11.75 1.85
N VAL A 16 3.48 11.51 1.37
CA VAL A 16 3.98 10.16 1.04
C VAL A 16 4.01 9.29 2.29
N TYR A 17 4.50 9.82 3.42
CA TYR A 17 4.52 9.11 4.70
C TYR A 17 3.12 8.65 5.13
N VAL A 18 2.13 9.53 5.09
CA VAL A 18 0.74 9.21 5.48
C VAL A 18 0.14 8.16 4.54
N ASN A 19 0.37 8.28 3.23
CA ASN A 19 -0.14 7.27 2.27
C ASN A 19 0.48 5.89 2.49
N ILE A 20 1.78 5.81 2.79
CA ILE A 20 2.47 4.54 2.99
C ILE A 20 2.06 3.89 4.30
N ILE A 21 2.08 4.64 5.41
CA ILE A 21 1.87 4.07 6.74
C ILE A 21 0.48 3.45 6.90
N CYS A 22 -0.55 4.10 6.35
CA CYS A 22 -1.92 3.62 6.40
C CYS A 22 -2.16 2.33 5.61
N GLY A 23 -1.29 2.01 4.64
CA GLY A 23 -1.37 0.78 3.84
C GLY A 23 -0.42 -0.33 4.26
N HIS A 24 0.71 -0.01 4.93
CA HIS A 24 1.78 -0.98 5.23
C HIS A 24 1.93 -1.33 6.72
N ILE A 25 1.45 -0.47 7.63
CA ILE A 25 1.36 -0.77 9.07
C ILE A 25 -0.07 -0.59 9.63
N PRO A 26 -1.14 -1.02 8.93
CA PRO A 26 -2.46 -1.03 9.51
C PRO A 26 -2.67 -2.26 10.39
N ASP A 27 -3.45 -2.09 11.46
CA ASP A 27 -3.94 -3.20 12.27
C ASP A 27 -4.68 -4.22 11.38
N GLY A 28 -4.37 -5.51 11.58
CA GLY A 28 -5.07 -6.63 10.97
C GLY A 28 -4.42 -7.24 9.74
N ALA A 29 -3.32 -6.68 9.21
CA ALA A 29 -2.49 -7.38 8.23
C ALA A 29 -1.61 -8.43 8.94
N GLU A 30 -1.66 -9.67 8.48
CA GLU A 30 -0.86 -10.75 9.05
C GLU A 30 0.62 -10.64 8.66
N THR A 31 1.50 -10.95 9.59
CA THR A 31 2.95 -11.07 9.34
C THR A 31 3.33 -12.55 9.23
N PHE A 32 4.14 -12.89 8.24
CA PHE A 32 4.50 -14.28 7.94
C PHE A 32 5.97 -14.54 8.22
N ASP A 33 6.26 -15.73 8.77
CA ASP A 33 7.63 -16.22 8.86
C ASP A 33 8.17 -16.54 7.45
N PRO A 34 9.43 -16.23 7.13
CA PRO A 34 10.03 -16.58 5.84
C PRO A 34 9.89 -18.06 5.45
N ALA A 35 9.82 -18.99 6.41
CA ALA A 35 9.63 -20.41 6.17
C ALA A 35 8.30 -20.74 5.47
N VAL A 36 7.29 -19.86 5.56
CA VAL A 36 5.99 -20.02 4.85
C VAL A 36 6.17 -20.01 3.33
N LEU A 37 7.27 -19.46 2.82
CA LEU A 37 7.57 -19.43 1.38
C LEU A 37 8.10 -20.77 0.86
N GLU A 38 8.57 -21.67 1.74
CA GLU A 38 9.15 -22.95 1.34
C GLU A 38 8.05 -23.92 0.89
N GLY A 39 8.03 -24.25 -0.40
CA GLY A 39 7.02 -25.17 -0.96
C GLY A 39 5.63 -24.55 -1.13
N GLU A 40 5.52 -23.22 -1.00
CA GLU A 40 4.24 -22.49 -1.12
C GLU A 40 3.53 -22.84 -2.43
N THR A 41 2.29 -23.32 -2.30
CA THR A 41 1.40 -23.54 -3.44
C THR A 41 0.80 -22.22 -3.91
N LYS A 42 0.29 -22.19 -5.15
CA LYS A 42 -0.34 -20.96 -5.67
C LYS A 42 -1.56 -20.51 -4.85
N VAL A 43 -2.29 -21.44 -4.24
CA VAL A 43 -3.45 -21.12 -3.37
C VAL A 43 -2.97 -20.47 -2.08
N GLU A 44 -1.92 -21.01 -1.46
CA GLU A 44 -1.31 -20.43 -0.25
C GLU A 44 -0.72 -19.05 -0.53
N TRP A 45 -0.11 -18.85 -1.71
CA TRP A 45 0.33 -17.54 -2.17
C TRP A 45 -0.84 -16.54 -2.19
N TYR A 46 -1.98 -16.90 -2.78
CA TYR A 46 -3.17 -16.02 -2.81
C TYR A 46 -3.68 -15.71 -1.40
N LEU A 47 -3.75 -16.73 -0.53
CA LEU A 47 -4.18 -16.55 0.85
C LEU A 47 -3.25 -15.58 1.60
N ARG A 48 -1.93 -15.74 1.45
CA ARG A 48 -0.94 -14.85 2.04
C ARG A 48 -1.05 -13.42 1.51
N GLN A 49 -1.28 -13.24 0.20
CA GLN A 49 -1.52 -11.91 -0.38
C GLN A 49 -2.79 -11.27 0.21
N MET A 50 -3.87 -12.04 0.40
CA MET A 50 -5.13 -11.53 0.97
C MET A 50 -4.99 -11.15 2.44
N LEU A 51 -4.31 -11.98 3.24
CA LEU A 51 -4.12 -11.76 4.67
C LEU A 51 -3.07 -10.69 4.99
N GLY A 52 -2.06 -10.55 4.13
CA GLY A 52 -1.02 -9.53 4.27
C GLY A 52 -1.39 -8.17 3.68
N ALA A 53 -2.50 -8.06 2.94
CA ALA A 53 -2.98 -6.80 2.39
C ALA A 53 -3.92 -6.09 3.36
N ALA A 54 -3.87 -4.76 3.35
CA ALA A 54 -4.78 -3.98 4.16
C ALA A 54 -5.26 -2.71 3.45
N ASN A 55 -6.56 -2.69 3.21
CA ASN A 55 -7.24 -1.55 2.63
C ASN A 55 -7.69 -0.60 3.74
N PHE A 56 -7.67 0.71 3.44
CA PHE A 56 -8.27 1.72 4.31
C PHE A 56 -9.35 2.48 3.57
N LYS A 57 -10.35 2.96 4.31
CA LYS A 57 -11.46 3.71 3.71
C LYS A 57 -11.00 5.14 3.40
N ALA A 58 -10.98 5.48 2.12
CA ALA A 58 -10.72 6.82 1.63
C ALA A 58 -11.91 7.33 0.82
N GLY A 59 -12.29 8.59 1.01
CA GLY A 59 -13.24 9.24 0.11
C GLY A 59 -12.62 9.45 -1.29
N PRO A 60 -13.43 9.77 -2.33
CA PRO A 60 -12.94 9.83 -3.71
C PRO A 60 -11.74 10.75 -3.94
N LEU A 61 -11.74 11.92 -3.29
CA LEU A 61 -10.63 12.88 -3.39
C LEU A 61 -9.35 12.32 -2.75
N LEU A 62 -9.46 11.69 -1.58
CA LEU A 62 -8.32 11.09 -0.90
C LEU A 62 -7.77 9.90 -1.70
N ALA A 63 -8.66 9.03 -2.19
CA ALA A 63 -8.30 7.92 -3.04
C ALA A 63 -7.55 8.38 -4.30
N PHE A 64 -8.05 9.41 -5.00
CA PHE A 64 -7.38 9.97 -6.17
C PHE A 64 -6.02 10.60 -5.82
N SER A 65 -5.97 11.45 -4.77
CA SER A 65 -4.73 12.12 -4.35
C SER A 65 -3.63 11.15 -3.90
N GLY A 66 -4.04 9.97 -3.40
CA GLY A 66 -3.15 8.88 -3.02
C GLY A 66 -2.86 7.89 -4.16
N GLY A 67 -3.30 8.16 -5.40
CA GLY A 67 -3.11 7.24 -6.52
C GLY A 67 -3.79 5.88 -6.33
N HIS A 68 -4.92 5.86 -5.61
CA HIS A 68 -5.70 4.67 -5.27
C HIS A 68 -4.96 3.63 -4.40
N LEU A 69 -3.87 4.01 -3.72
CA LEU A 69 -3.13 3.17 -2.76
C LEU A 69 -3.97 2.73 -1.54
N CYS A 70 -5.20 3.20 -1.39
CA CYS A 70 -6.15 2.68 -0.40
C CYS A 70 -6.67 1.27 -0.71
N TYR A 71 -6.48 0.78 -1.95
CA TYR A 71 -6.87 -0.57 -2.39
C TYR A 71 -5.66 -1.51 -2.51
N GLN A 72 -4.93 -1.70 -1.41
CA GLN A 72 -3.73 -2.56 -1.34
C GLN A 72 -3.97 -4.00 -1.82
N ILE A 73 -5.18 -4.55 -1.62
CA ILE A 73 -5.51 -5.90 -2.08
C ILE A 73 -5.29 -6.08 -3.59
N GLU A 74 -5.59 -5.06 -4.40
CA GLU A 74 -5.38 -5.12 -5.85
C GLU A 74 -3.88 -5.14 -6.16
N HIS A 75 -3.09 -4.35 -5.44
CA HIS A 75 -1.63 -4.33 -5.58
C HIS A 75 -0.99 -5.66 -5.20
N HIS A 76 -1.46 -6.31 -4.13
CA HIS A 76 -0.91 -7.59 -3.67
C HIS A 76 -1.27 -8.75 -4.62
N LEU A 77 -2.50 -8.79 -5.12
CA LEU A 77 -2.96 -9.85 -6.01
C LEU A 77 -2.47 -9.68 -7.45
N PHE A 78 -2.23 -8.43 -7.86
CA PHE A 78 -1.88 -8.06 -9.23
C PHE A 78 -0.67 -7.10 -9.30
N PRO A 79 0.50 -7.51 -8.78
CA PRO A 79 1.65 -6.63 -8.65
C PRO A 79 2.22 -6.15 -10.00
N ASP A 80 2.04 -6.94 -11.06
CA ASP A 80 2.58 -6.67 -12.39
C ASP A 80 1.58 -5.95 -13.33
N LEU A 81 0.34 -5.74 -12.90
CA LEU A 81 -0.66 -5.06 -13.72
C LEU A 81 -0.35 -3.55 -13.73
N PRO A 82 -0.05 -2.95 -14.88
CA PRO A 82 0.14 -1.51 -14.95
C PRO A 82 -1.18 -0.80 -14.60
N SER A 83 -1.09 0.31 -13.85
CA SER A 83 -2.26 1.17 -13.61
C SER A 83 -2.71 1.75 -14.94
N ASN A 84 -3.75 1.17 -15.55
CA ASN A 84 -4.43 1.75 -16.72
C ASN A 84 -5.55 2.71 -16.28
N ARG A 85 -5.31 3.44 -15.18
CA ARG A 85 -6.25 4.36 -14.54
C ARG A 85 -5.60 5.72 -14.39
#